data_AF-A0A9R1C4V6-F1
#
_entry.id   AF-A0A9R1C4V6-F1
#
_cell.length_a   1.000
_cell.length_b   1.000
_cell.length_c   1.000
_cell.angle_alpha   90.00
_cell.angle_beta   90.00
_cell.angle_gamma   90.00
#
_symmetry.space_group_name_H-M   'P 1'
#
loop_
_entity.id
_entity.type
_entity.pdbx_description
1 polymer ?
#
loop_
_entity_poly.entity_id
_entity_poly.type
_entity_poly.pdbx_seq_one_letter_code
_entity_poly.pdbx_strand_id
1 'polypeptide(L)'
;MSMPADRSRPRESSSPPYGGMAAERLADDLLVEILARVPARSVCRFKCVSKDWLSLIDHPDHRRKLPQTLAGFFYTRSDNGELPLETEVRFAGVSGKRCPPVDTSFAFLPSHRRVDLLDCCNGLLLCRWYGVSALGDEFCYIVCNPATKEWVSLPDRSHENKVGIERLGFDPTMSSHFYVFVLLENVNFNAYLAEVEVYSSETKRWVYKEIGWNKRIVLPAEQSSAVFLNGCLHFYSFGKRSPFFIGVVDTAGETSMNFHILDNLNNGFIQHSQDCLHYAKFKRGDGNVV
;
A
#
# COMPACT_ATOMS: atom_id res chain seq x y z
N MET A 1 35.45 74.35 25.01
CA MET A 1 36.46 74.12 23.95
C MET A 1 35.99 72.92 23.14
N SER A 2 35.98 73.05 21.82
CA SER A 2 35.25 72.24 20.85
C SER A 2 36.07 71.08 20.25
N MET A 3 35.34 70.09 19.71
CA MET A 3 35.67 69.17 18.57
C MET A 3 36.57 67.92 18.85
N PRO A 4 36.52 66.84 18.03
CA PRO A 4 35.38 65.93 17.79
C PRO A 4 35.75 64.42 17.55
N ALA A 5 34.71 63.59 17.44
CA ALA A 5 34.50 62.35 16.64
C ALA A 5 35.65 61.42 16.18
N ASP A 6 35.46 60.10 16.40
CA ASP A 6 35.81 59.08 15.41
C ASP A 6 34.67 58.07 15.22
N ARG A 7 34.30 57.84 13.96
CA ARG A 7 33.25 56.93 13.49
C ARG A 7 33.92 55.63 13.04
N SER A 8 33.83 54.58 13.86
CA SER A 8 34.19 53.23 13.42
C SER A 8 32.97 52.54 12.79
N ARG A 9 33.05 52.28 11.47
CA ARG A 9 32.10 51.45 10.71
C ARG A 9 32.10 50.01 11.22
N PRO A 10 30.96 49.30 11.28
CA PRO A 10 30.94 47.85 11.36
C PRO A 10 31.37 47.25 10.01
N ARG A 11 32.20 46.21 10.03
CA ARG A 11 32.46 45.35 8.86
C ARG A 11 31.18 44.60 8.50
N GLU A 12 30.61 44.91 7.34
CA GLU A 12 29.61 44.04 6.70
C GLU A 12 30.29 42.73 6.29
N SER A 13 29.92 41.64 6.95
CA SER A 13 30.15 40.29 6.42
C SER A 13 29.06 40.00 5.40
N SER A 14 29.36 40.21 4.12
CA SER A 14 28.50 39.82 3.01
C SER A 14 28.55 38.30 2.82
N SER A 15 27.61 37.57 3.40
CA SER A 15 27.22 36.25 2.90
C SER A 15 26.27 36.44 1.72
N PRO A 16 26.51 35.88 0.53
CA PRO A 16 25.58 36.00 -0.58
C PRO A 16 24.37 35.10 -0.31
N PRO A 17 23.14 35.64 -0.23
CA PRO A 17 21.95 34.81 -0.25
C PRO A 17 21.65 34.46 -1.72
N TYR A 18 21.08 33.29 -1.95
CA TYR A 18 20.53 32.78 -3.23
C TYR A 18 21.38 31.89 -4.14
N GLY A 19 22.71 31.81 -4.00
CA GLY A 19 23.54 30.96 -4.88
C GLY A 19 23.67 29.49 -4.45
N GLY A 20 23.69 29.20 -3.15
CA GLY A 20 24.00 27.85 -2.62
C GLY A 20 22.89 26.82 -2.89
N MET A 21 21.63 27.23 -2.71
CA MET A 21 20.50 26.30 -2.71
C MET A 21 20.22 25.66 -4.09
N ALA A 22 20.53 26.34 -5.19
CA ALA A 22 20.37 25.79 -6.54
C ALA A 22 21.50 24.82 -6.93
N ALA A 23 22.74 25.13 -6.51
CA ALA A 23 23.89 24.26 -6.75
C ALA A 23 23.83 22.98 -5.90
N GLU A 24 23.37 23.09 -4.65
CA GLU A 24 23.11 21.96 -3.76
C GLU A 24 22.04 21.03 -4.34
N ARG A 25 20.92 21.57 -4.82
CA ARG A 25 19.86 20.77 -5.46
C ARG A 25 20.33 20.06 -6.74
N LEU A 26 21.14 20.73 -7.56
CA LEU A 26 21.73 20.10 -8.76
C LEU A 26 22.68 18.96 -8.39
N ALA A 27 23.43 19.10 -7.30
CA ALA A 27 24.30 18.04 -6.78
C ALA A 27 23.47 16.85 -6.25
N ASP A 28 22.38 17.13 -5.52
CA ASP A 28 21.46 16.12 -5.01
C ASP A 28 20.78 15.33 -6.14
N ASP A 29 20.29 16.00 -7.18
CA ASP A 29 19.67 15.35 -8.34
C ASP A 29 20.64 14.37 -9.03
N LEU A 30 21.91 14.77 -9.20
CA LEU A 30 22.96 13.91 -9.77
C LEU A 30 23.27 12.72 -8.86
N LEU A 31 23.36 12.95 -7.54
CA LEU A 31 23.57 11.87 -6.57
C LEU A 31 22.41 10.86 -6.62
N VAL A 32 21.17 11.33 -6.72
CA VAL A 32 19.99 10.47 -6.85
C VAL A 32 20.03 9.68 -8.16
N GLU A 33 20.48 10.30 -9.26
CA GLU A 33 20.65 9.62 -10.55
C GLU A 33 21.74 8.52 -10.50
N ILE A 34 22.80 8.73 -9.73
CA ILE A 34 23.84 7.72 -9.48
C ILE A 34 23.26 6.60 -8.60
N LEU A 35 22.59 6.97 -7.51
CA LEU A 35 21.96 6.03 -6.59
C LEU A 35 20.88 5.16 -7.27
N ALA A 36 20.17 5.72 -8.25
CA ALA A 36 19.17 5.02 -9.06
C ALA A 36 19.76 3.83 -9.84
N ARG A 37 21.08 3.86 -10.12
CA ARG A 37 21.78 2.86 -10.95
C ARG A 37 22.51 1.79 -10.14
N VAL A 38 22.64 1.96 -8.82
CA VAL A 38 23.30 0.95 -7.97
C VAL A 38 22.28 -0.02 -7.37
N PRO A 39 22.67 -1.23 -6.94
CA PRO A 39 21.74 -2.17 -6.32
C PRO A 39 21.06 -1.58 -5.08
N ALA A 40 19.77 -1.88 -4.88
CA ALA A 40 18.98 -1.38 -3.74
C ALA A 40 19.64 -1.64 -2.37
N ARG A 41 20.30 -2.80 -2.20
CA ARG A 41 21.07 -3.12 -0.98
C ARG A 41 22.23 -2.14 -0.73
N SER A 42 22.88 -1.65 -1.78
CA SER A 42 23.93 -0.65 -1.67
C SER A 42 23.35 0.70 -1.26
N VAL A 43 22.22 1.11 -1.85
CA VAL A 43 21.49 2.32 -1.44
C VAL A 43 21.12 2.26 0.05
N CYS A 44 20.61 1.12 0.53
CA CYS A 44 20.33 0.94 1.96
C CYS A 44 21.56 1.12 2.85
N ARG A 45 22.76 0.69 2.41
CA ARG A 45 24.00 0.88 3.17
C ARG A 45 24.46 2.33 3.19
N PHE A 46 24.19 3.10 2.13
CA PHE A 46 24.55 4.52 2.08
C PHE A 46 23.78 5.36 3.10
N LYS A 47 22.58 4.92 3.53
CA LYS A 47 21.86 5.53 4.67
C LYS A 47 22.70 5.58 5.95
N CYS A 48 23.67 4.69 6.12
CA CYS A 48 24.53 4.64 7.30
C CYS A 48 25.78 5.53 7.19
N VAL A 49 26.03 6.17 6.04
CA VAL A 49 27.27 6.93 5.79
C VAL A 49 27.23 8.30 6.43
N SER A 50 26.12 9.04 6.30
CA SER A 50 25.91 10.34 6.97
C SER A 50 24.42 10.66 7.11
N LYS A 51 24.10 11.67 7.93
CA LYS A 51 22.73 12.20 8.04
C LYS A 51 22.23 12.81 6.73
N ASP A 52 23.12 13.39 5.93
CA ASP A 52 22.78 13.96 4.62
C ASP A 52 22.42 12.86 3.62
N TRP A 53 23.19 11.76 3.58
CA TRP A 53 22.83 10.59 2.78
C TRP A 53 21.50 9.98 3.22
N LEU A 54 21.29 9.85 4.53
CA LEU A 54 20.02 9.37 5.07
C LEU A 54 18.87 10.28 4.61
N SER A 55 19.00 11.59 4.79
CA SER A 55 17.99 12.59 4.38
C SER A 55 17.74 12.57 2.88
N LEU A 56 18.80 12.50 2.06
CA LEU A 56 18.71 12.45 0.60
C LEU A 56 17.95 11.20 0.13
N ILE A 57 18.28 10.03 0.69
CA ILE A 57 17.68 8.75 0.31
C ILE A 57 16.24 8.62 0.84
N ASP A 58 15.96 9.17 2.02
CA ASP A 58 14.62 9.15 2.61
C ASP A 58 13.69 10.26 2.09
N HIS A 59 14.20 11.20 1.30
CA HIS A 59 13.39 12.24 0.67
C HIS A 59 12.31 11.63 -0.25
N PRO A 60 11.03 12.01 -0.12
CA PRO A 60 9.92 11.45 -0.90
C PRO A 60 10.14 11.47 -2.41
N ASP A 61 10.62 12.59 -2.95
CA ASP A 61 10.86 12.76 -4.39
C ASP A 61 11.96 11.85 -4.94
N HIS A 62 12.91 11.44 -4.09
CA HIS A 62 14.04 10.62 -4.49
C HIS A 62 13.71 9.14 -4.43
N ARG A 63 12.94 8.70 -3.41
CA ARG A 63 12.50 7.30 -3.26
C ARG A 63 11.85 6.72 -4.52
N ARG A 64 11.14 7.54 -5.30
CA ARG A 64 10.53 7.15 -6.58
C ARG A 64 11.53 6.77 -7.66
N LYS A 65 12.71 7.41 -7.65
CA LYS A 65 13.79 7.20 -8.62
C LYS A 65 14.74 6.07 -8.19
N LEU A 66 14.73 5.71 -6.90
CA LEU A 66 15.66 4.74 -6.33
C LEU A 66 15.15 3.31 -6.51
N PRO A 67 16.06 2.33 -6.68
CA PRO A 67 15.68 0.94 -6.88
C PRO A 67 15.02 0.36 -5.64
N GLN A 68 13.85 -0.23 -5.84
CA GLN A 68 13.10 -0.96 -4.81
C GLN A 68 13.82 -2.27 -4.47
N THR A 69 13.86 -2.62 -3.18
CA THR A 69 14.55 -3.82 -2.68
C THR A 69 13.80 -5.13 -2.97
N LEU A 70 12.50 -5.07 -3.26
CA LEU A 70 11.65 -6.24 -3.42
C LEU A 70 10.69 -6.07 -4.61
N ALA A 71 10.78 -6.98 -5.58
CA ALA A 71 9.82 -7.12 -6.66
C ALA A 71 9.45 -8.60 -6.80
N GLY A 72 8.18 -8.92 -6.61
CA GLY A 72 7.71 -10.31 -6.59
C GLY A 72 6.26 -10.42 -6.20
N PHE A 73 5.82 -11.66 -6.03
CA PHE A 73 4.45 -12.03 -5.75
C PHE A 73 4.38 -12.80 -4.44
N PHE A 74 3.47 -12.40 -3.56
CA PHE A 74 3.03 -13.25 -2.45
C PHE A 74 1.89 -14.13 -2.94
N TYR A 75 1.91 -15.40 -2.58
CA TYR A 75 0.85 -16.33 -2.91
C TYR A 75 0.68 -17.37 -1.81
N THR A 76 -0.53 -17.86 -1.66
CA THR A 76 -0.90 -18.92 -0.74
C THR A 76 -1.10 -20.21 -1.50
N ARG A 77 -0.55 -21.31 -1.02
CA ARG A 77 -0.82 -22.64 -1.58
C ARG A 77 -1.94 -23.29 -0.78
N SER A 78 -3.04 -23.63 -1.45
CA SER A 78 -4.12 -24.45 -0.91
C SER A 78 -3.98 -25.86 -1.49
N ASP A 79 -3.74 -26.85 -0.64
CA ASP A 79 -3.59 -28.24 -1.06
C ASP A 79 -4.99 -28.87 -1.15
N ASN A 80 -5.44 -29.17 -2.37
CA ASN A 80 -6.81 -29.60 -2.68
C ASN A 80 -7.14 -31.05 -2.26
N GLY A 81 -6.67 -31.54 -1.10
CA GLY A 81 -6.85 -32.97 -0.75
C GLY A 81 -6.95 -33.31 0.73
N GLU A 82 -6.29 -32.58 1.60
CA GLU A 82 -6.37 -32.74 3.06
C GLU A 82 -6.19 -31.36 3.65
N LEU A 83 -7.12 -30.89 4.48
CA LEU A 83 -7.07 -29.57 5.12
C LEU A 83 -5.69 -29.35 5.77
N PRO A 84 -4.79 -28.53 5.22
CA PRO A 84 -3.69 -28.07 6.03
C PRO A 84 -4.31 -27.01 6.95
N LEU A 85 -4.15 -27.19 8.26
CA LEU A 85 -4.45 -26.17 9.26
C LEU A 85 -3.66 -24.86 9.04
N GLU A 86 -2.71 -24.84 8.11
CA GLU A 86 -1.81 -23.72 7.84
C GLU A 86 -1.82 -23.35 6.35
N THR A 87 -2.29 -22.14 6.04
CA THR A 87 -2.11 -21.57 4.70
C THR A 87 -0.69 -21.01 4.61
N GLU A 88 0.21 -21.75 3.98
CA GLU A 88 1.61 -21.31 3.83
C GLU A 88 1.70 -20.16 2.82
N VAL A 89 2.10 -18.98 3.29
CA VAL A 89 2.42 -17.83 2.44
C VAL A 89 3.81 -18.02 1.86
N ARG A 90 3.96 -17.84 0.55
CA ARG A 90 5.24 -17.91 -0.16
C ARG A 90 5.48 -16.65 -0.97
N PHE A 91 6.77 -16.38 -1.25
CA PHE A 91 7.21 -15.26 -2.08
C PHE A 91 7.95 -15.75 -3.31
N ALA A 92 7.53 -15.30 -4.50
CA ALA A 92 8.22 -15.51 -5.76
C ALA A 92 8.81 -14.19 -6.26
N GLY A 93 10.14 -14.04 -6.20
CA GLY A 93 10.83 -12.84 -6.70
C GLY A 93 10.95 -12.83 -8.22
N VAL A 94 10.80 -11.65 -8.84
CA VAL A 94 10.92 -11.46 -10.29
C VAL A 94 12.39 -11.56 -10.76
N SER A 95 13.36 -11.32 -9.87
CA SER A 95 14.78 -11.18 -10.23
C SER A 95 15.55 -12.49 -10.53
N GLY A 96 14.93 -13.68 -10.48
CA GLY A 96 15.61 -14.95 -10.80
C GLY A 96 16.78 -15.35 -9.87
N LYS A 97 17.13 -14.53 -8.87
CA LYS A 97 18.16 -14.85 -7.86
C LYS A 97 17.54 -15.73 -6.76
N ARG A 98 18.21 -16.84 -6.46
CA ARG A 98 17.77 -17.96 -5.60
C ARG A 98 17.62 -17.69 -4.09
N CYS A 99 17.78 -16.47 -3.61
CA CYS A 99 17.50 -16.17 -2.20
C CYS A 99 16.07 -15.66 -2.07
N PRO A 100 15.21 -16.21 -1.19
CA PRO A 100 14.05 -15.45 -0.73
C PRO A 100 14.61 -14.20 -0.05
N PRO A 101 14.34 -12.98 -0.54
CA PRO A 101 14.75 -11.77 0.17
C PRO A 101 13.93 -11.58 1.45
N VAL A 102 12.84 -12.33 1.56
CA VAL A 102 11.79 -12.20 2.57
C VAL A 102 11.52 -13.57 3.17
N ASP A 103 11.60 -13.64 4.49
CA ASP A 103 11.17 -14.79 5.28
C ASP A 103 9.65 -14.75 5.43
N THR A 104 8.95 -15.67 4.77
CA THR A 104 7.48 -15.78 4.82
C THR A 104 6.98 -16.76 5.88
N SER A 105 7.87 -17.26 6.75
CA SER A 105 7.47 -18.14 7.87
C SER A 105 6.70 -17.41 8.97
N PHE A 106 6.70 -16.07 8.96
CA PHE A 106 6.13 -15.23 10.02
C PHE A 106 6.67 -15.51 11.43
N ALA A 107 7.85 -16.11 11.56
CA ALA A 107 8.47 -16.42 12.85
C ALA A 107 8.77 -15.19 13.75
N PHE A 108 8.69 -13.98 13.18
CA PHE A 108 8.85 -12.71 13.91
C PHE A 108 7.55 -12.22 14.56
N LEU A 109 6.40 -12.83 14.24
CA LEU A 109 5.13 -12.55 14.88
C LEU A 109 5.02 -13.30 16.22
N PRO A 110 4.16 -12.83 17.16
CA PRO A 110 3.85 -13.59 18.36
C PRO A 110 3.31 -14.99 18.04
N SER A 111 3.44 -15.91 19.00
CA SER A 111 2.98 -17.29 18.86
C SER A 111 1.53 -17.36 18.35
N HIS A 112 1.32 -18.10 17.27
CA HIS A 112 0.06 -18.17 16.56
C HIS A 112 -0.23 -19.59 16.10
N ARG A 113 -1.52 -19.87 15.92
CA ARG A 113 -2.01 -21.10 15.28
C ARG A 113 -1.91 -20.99 13.75
N ARG A 114 -2.26 -19.83 13.21
CA ARG A 114 -2.39 -19.59 11.77
C ARG A 114 -2.28 -18.10 11.46
N VAL A 115 -1.82 -17.79 10.24
CA VAL A 115 -1.86 -16.45 9.65
C VAL A 115 -2.45 -16.56 8.26
N ASP A 116 -3.50 -15.78 7.99
CA ASP A 116 -4.12 -15.70 6.65
C ASP A 116 -3.73 -14.39 5.99
N LEU A 117 -3.08 -14.47 4.82
CA LEU A 117 -2.81 -13.30 4.00
C LEU A 117 -4.10 -12.83 3.32
N LEU A 118 -4.48 -11.57 3.56
CA LEU A 118 -5.66 -10.94 2.96
C LEU A 118 -5.31 -10.04 1.78
N ASP A 119 -4.26 -9.23 1.92
CA ASP A 119 -3.82 -8.30 0.90
C ASP A 119 -2.35 -7.90 1.08
N CYS A 120 -1.75 -7.34 0.04
CA CYS A 120 -0.40 -6.78 0.08
C CYS A 120 -0.31 -5.47 -0.70
N CYS A 121 0.48 -4.52 -0.18
CA CYS A 121 0.65 -3.21 -0.82
C CYS A 121 2.05 -2.68 -0.53
N ASN A 122 2.85 -2.43 -1.57
CA ASN A 122 4.20 -1.86 -1.49
C ASN A 122 5.10 -2.48 -0.39
N GLY A 123 5.07 -3.81 -0.27
CA GLY A 123 5.89 -4.58 0.67
C GLY A 123 5.28 -4.81 2.06
N LEU A 124 4.16 -4.15 2.38
CA LEU A 124 3.37 -4.47 3.56
C LEU A 124 2.36 -5.58 3.26
N LEU A 125 2.10 -6.42 4.28
CA LEU A 125 1.10 -7.48 4.24
C LEU A 125 0.02 -7.21 5.28
N LEU A 126 -1.24 -7.34 4.87
CA LEU A 126 -2.41 -7.37 5.74
C LEU A 126 -2.81 -8.82 5.98
N CYS A 127 -2.88 -9.23 7.24
CA CYS A 127 -3.20 -10.60 7.60
C CYS A 127 -4.27 -10.69 8.70
N ARG A 128 -5.02 -11.80 8.72
CA ARG A 128 -5.70 -12.27 9.94
C ARG A 128 -4.72 -13.10 10.74
N TRP A 129 -4.57 -12.78 12.01
CA TRP A 129 -3.70 -13.47 12.95
C TRP A 129 -4.55 -14.20 13.99
N TYR A 130 -4.33 -15.51 14.12
CA TYR A 130 -5.04 -16.36 15.06
C TYR A 130 -4.07 -16.79 16.16
N GLY A 131 -4.26 -16.26 17.37
CA GLY A 131 -3.42 -16.60 18.52
C GLY A 131 -3.55 -18.06 18.91
N VAL A 132 -2.53 -18.62 19.59
CA VAL A 132 -2.58 -20.02 20.08
C VAL A 132 -3.73 -20.23 21.06
N SER A 133 -4.06 -19.20 21.84
CA SER A 133 -5.15 -19.22 22.83
C SER A 133 -6.52 -18.84 22.27
N ALA A 134 -6.63 -18.50 20.97
CA ALA A 134 -7.88 -18.05 20.38
C ALA A 134 -8.93 -19.17 20.38
N LEU A 135 -10.16 -18.85 20.78
CA LEU A 135 -11.27 -19.81 20.77
C LEU A 135 -11.94 -19.79 19.39
N GLY A 136 -11.94 -20.94 18.70
CA GLY A 136 -12.57 -21.07 17.39
C GLY A 136 -11.85 -20.25 16.30
N ASP A 137 -12.58 -19.31 15.68
CA ASP A 137 -12.13 -18.47 14.57
C ASP A 137 -11.93 -17.00 14.98
N GLU A 138 -11.69 -16.74 16.27
CA GLU A 138 -11.28 -15.42 16.74
C GLU A 138 -9.91 -15.02 16.16
N PHE A 139 -9.84 -13.84 15.56
CA PHE A 139 -8.63 -13.30 14.96
C PHE A 139 -8.49 -11.80 15.21
N CYS A 140 -7.25 -11.31 15.15
CA CYS A 140 -6.94 -9.89 15.06
C CYS A 140 -6.39 -9.58 13.67
N TYR A 141 -6.66 -8.38 13.16
CA TYR A 141 -5.97 -7.90 11.98
C TYR A 141 -4.56 -7.43 12.37
N ILE A 142 -3.58 -7.82 11.58
CA ILE A 142 -2.21 -7.33 11.68
C ILE A 142 -1.75 -6.77 10.35
N VAL A 143 -0.93 -5.73 10.40
CA VAL A 143 -0.12 -5.30 9.26
C VAL A 143 1.33 -5.54 9.59
N CYS A 144 2.05 -6.21 8.70
CA CYS A 144 3.45 -6.52 8.90
C CYS A 144 4.31 -6.20 7.68
N ASN A 145 5.59 -5.93 7.95
CA ASN A 145 6.63 -5.79 6.94
C ASN A 145 7.62 -6.95 7.11
N PRO A 146 7.52 -8.01 6.29
CA PRO A 146 8.43 -9.14 6.36
C PRO A 146 9.91 -8.80 6.12
N ALA A 147 10.19 -7.69 5.42
CA ALA A 147 11.57 -7.27 5.15
C ALA A 147 12.22 -6.60 6.37
N THR A 148 11.44 -5.89 7.20
CA THR A 148 11.94 -5.28 8.45
C THR A 148 11.67 -6.12 9.69
N LYS A 149 10.81 -7.15 9.57
CA LYS A 149 10.32 -7.98 10.67
C LYS A 149 9.55 -7.19 11.73
N GLU A 150 8.95 -6.08 11.31
CA GLU A 150 8.10 -5.25 12.15
C GLU A 150 6.63 -5.53 11.84
N TRP A 151 5.78 -5.39 12.85
CA TRP A 151 4.35 -5.61 12.73
C TRP A 151 3.59 -4.74 13.73
N VAL A 152 2.31 -4.57 13.46
CA VAL A 152 1.36 -3.88 14.34
C VAL A 152 0.00 -4.58 14.29
N SER A 153 -0.61 -4.76 15.46
CA SER A 153 -2.00 -5.19 15.57
C SER A 153 -2.93 -3.99 15.41
N LEU A 154 -4.00 -4.16 14.65
CA LEU A 154 -5.04 -3.16 14.53
C LEU A 154 -5.99 -3.25 15.72
N PRO A 155 -6.56 -2.13 16.19
CA PRO A 155 -7.58 -2.16 17.23
C PRO A 155 -8.84 -2.87 16.72
N ASP A 156 -9.58 -3.47 17.65
CA ASP A 156 -10.85 -4.15 17.35
C ASP A 156 -11.84 -3.21 16.68
N ARG A 157 -12.68 -3.81 15.84
CA ARG A 157 -13.67 -3.10 15.05
C ARG A 157 -14.99 -3.14 15.80
N SER A 158 -15.78 -2.08 15.75
CA SER A 158 -17.10 -2.06 16.39
C SER A 158 -18.11 -3.02 15.74
N HIS A 159 -17.83 -3.53 14.54
CA HIS A 159 -18.76 -4.31 13.72
C HIS A 159 -18.22 -5.71 13.36
N GLU A 160 -17.76 -6.46 14.37
CA GLU A 160 -17.06 -7.76 14.26
C GLU A 160 -17.80 -8.87 13.47
N ASN A 161 -19.10 -8.72 13.20
CA ASN A 161 -19.93 -9.76 12.57
C ASN A 161 -20.30 -9.51 11.10
N LYS A 162 -19.78 -8.45 10.46
CA LYS A 162 -20.07 -8.20 9.03
C LYS A 162 -18.96 -8.77 8.16
N VAL A 163 -19.35 -9.60 7.18
CA VAL A 163 -18.45 -10.05 6.12
C VAL A 163 -18.06 -8.83 5.28
N GLY A 164 -16.76 -8.61 5.13
CA GLY A 164 -16.24 -7.51 4.34
C GLY A 164 -14.97 -7.90 3.60
N ILE A 165 -14.69 -7.19 2.52
CA ILE A 165 -13.46 -7.36 1.74
C ILE A 165 -12.42 -6.38 2.27
N GLU A 166 -11.33 -6.91 2.81
CA GLU A 166 -10.24 -6.10 3.36
C GLU A 166 -9.17 -5.79 2.29
N ARG A 167 -8.73 -4.55 2.26
CA ARG A 167 -7.70 -4.06 1.34
C ARG A 167 -6.70 -3.15 2.04
N LEU A 168 -5.43 -3.25 1.64
CA LEU A 168 -4.33 -2.49 2.20
C LEU A 168 -3.95 -1.35 1.25
N GLY A 169 -3.86 -0.14 1.80
CA GLY A 169 -3.37 1.04 1.09
C GLY A 169 -2.08 1.54 1.70
N PHE A 170 -0.98 1.45 0.98
CA PHE A 170 0.30 2.00 1.41
C PHE A 170 1.07 2.53 0.22
N ASP A 171 1.49 3.79 0.27
CA ASP A 171 2.39 4.38 -0.71
C ASP A 171 3.57 5.03 0.02
N PRO A 172 4.75 4.37 0.05
CA PRO A 172 5.94 4.86 0.75
C PRO A 172 6.51 6.15 0.16
N THR A 173 6.04 6.56 -1.02
CA THR A 173 6.44 7.80 -1.69
C THR A 173 5.61 9.00 -1.25
N MET A 174 4.42 8.75 -0.68
CA MET A 174 3.50 9.80 -0.24
C MET A 174 3.49 9.95 1.28
N SER A 175 3.57 8.85 2.03
CA SER A 175 3.51 8.87 3.50
C SER A 175 4.20 7.64 4.10
N SER A 176 4.65 7.75 5.34
CA SER A 176 5.04 6.59 6.17
C SER A 176 3.84 5.83 6.74
N HIS A 177 2.63 6.37 6.57
CA HIS A 177 1.40 5.80 7.09
C HIS A 177 0.72 4.90 6.05
N PHE A 178 0.27 3.75 6.51
CA PHE A 178 -0.63 2.86 5.78
C PHE A 178 -2.09 3.03 6.25
N TYR A 179 -2.98 2.52 5.41
CA TYR A 179 -4.43 2.51 5.60
C TYR A 179 -4.97 1.10 5.38
N VAL A 180 -5.99 0.71 6.14
CA VAL A 180 -6.72 -0.54 5.91
C VAL A 180 -8.17 -0.20 5.62
N PHE A 181 -8.63 -0.59 4.45
CA PHE A 181 -9.99 -0.41 4.00
C PHE A 181 -10.74 -1.71 4.20
N VAL A 182 -11.94 -1.63 4.76
CA VAL A 182 -12.85 -2.77 4.79
C VAL A 182 -14.16 -2.36 4.16
N LEU A 183 -14.44 -3.01 3.03
CA LEU A 183 -15.65 -2.83 2.25
C LEU A 183 -16.70 -3.80 2.77
N LEU A 184 -17.70 -3.29 3.48
CA LEU A 184 -18.68 -4.10 4.21
C LEU A 184 -19.93 -4.33 3.37
N GLU A 185 -20.30 -5.61 3.25
CA GLU A 185 -21.49 -6.03 2.53
C GLU A 185 -22.68 -6.20 3.47
N ASN A 186 -23.85 -5.77 3.01
CA ASN A 186 -25.09 -6.03 3.72
C ASN A 186 -25.66 -7.40 3.31
N VAL A 187 -25.41 -8.39 4.18
CA VAL A 187 -25.83 -9.78 3.99
C VAL A 187 -27.36 -9.90 3.84
N ASN A 188 -28.13 -9.03 4.50
CA ASN A 188 -29.60 -9.04 4.44
C ASN A 188 -30.16 -8.53 3.10
N PHE A 189 -29.35 -7.82 2.30
CA PHE A 189 -29.79 -7.22 1.05
C PHE A 189 -29.02 -7.74 -0.16
N ASN A 190 -28.81 -9.05 -0.31
CA ASN A 190 -28.09 -9.63 -1.47
C ASN A 190 -26.61 -9.21 -1.60
N ALA A 191 -25.89 -9.05 -0.48
CA ALA A 191 -24.45 -8.76 -0.49
C ALA A 191 -24.10 -7.47 -1.25
N TYR A 192 -24.91 -6.43 -1.12
CA TYR A 192 -24.53 -5.12 -1.63
C TYR A 192 -23.55 -4.45 -0.69
N LEU A 193 -22.55 -3.80 -1.27
CA LEU A 193 -21.70 -2.86 -0.55
C LEU A 193 -22.58 -1.75 0.04
N ALA A 194 -22.52 -1.63 1.37
CA ALA A 194 -23.35 -0.67 2.11
C ALA A 194 -22.51 0.32 2.90
N GLU A 195 -21.36 -0.12 3.38
CA GLU A 195 -20.57 0.60 4.37
C GLU A 195 -19.08 0.44 4.06
N VAL A 196 -18.28 1.39 4.52
CA VAL A 196 -16.83 1.31 4.49
C VAL A 196 -16.24 1.71 5.82
N GLU A 197 -15.24 0.96 6.25
CA GLU A 197 -14.39 1.30 7.38
C GLU A 197 -12.96 1.54 6.90
N VAL A 198 -12.35 2.61 7.37
CA VAL A 198 -10.97 2.96 7.04
C VAL A 198 -10.18 3.15 8.32
N TYR A 199 -9.16 2.32 8.52
CA TYR A 199 -8.14 2.53 9.55
C TYR A 199 -7.02 3.38 8.99
N SER A 200 -6.57 4.38 9.78
CA SER A 200 -5.32 5.10 9.51
C SER A 200 -4.29 4.78 10.58
N SER A 201 -3.08 4.39 10.16
CA SER A 201 -1.95 4.18 11.06
C SER A 201 -1.41 5.48 11.67
N GLU A 202 -1.72 6.64 11.08
CA GLU A 202 -1.37 7.95 11.63
C GLU A 202 -2.22 8.28 12.85
N THR A 203 -3.54 8.18 12.71
CA THR A 203 -4.50 8.53 13.78
C THR A 203 -4.76 7.37 14.73
N LYS A 204 -4.40 6.14 14.32
CA LYS A 204 -4.68 4.87 15.02
C LYS A 204 -6.17 4.66 15.30
N ARG A 205 -7.02 5.13 14.39
CA ARG A 205 -8.48 5.11 14.53
C ARG A 205 -9.14 4.57 13.27
N TRP A 206 -10.27 3.91 13.48
CA TRP A 206 -11.22 3.55 12.44
C TRP A 206 -12.16 4.72 12.18
N VAL A 207 -12.42 4.99 10.91
CA VAL A 207 -13.48 5.87 10.43
C VAL A 207 -14.52 5.00 9.74
N TYR A 208 -15.77 5.12 10.17
CA TYR A 208 -16.90 4.42 9.59
C TYR A 208 -17.74 5.39 8.75
N LYS A 209 -18.13 4.96 7.55
CA LYS A 209 -19.08 5.69 6.70
C LYS A 209 -20.05 4.76 6.01
N GLU A 210 -21.31 5.17 6.00
CA GLU A 210 -22.32 4.60 5.11
C GLU A 210 -22.10 5.13 3.70
N ILE A 211 -22.23 4.25 2.72
CA ILE A 211 -22.02 4.59 1.31
C ILE A 211 -23.31 5.22 0.79
N GLY A 212 -23.22 6.50 0.42
CA GLY A 212 -24.33 7.27 -0.16
C GLY A 212 -24.65 6.96 -1.63
N TRP A 213 -24.30 5.77 -2.11
CA TRP A 213 -24.51 5.41 -3.51
C TRP A 213 -25.98 5.09 -3.78
N ASN A 214 -26.60 5.85 -4.67
CA ASN A 214 -27.98 5.60 -5.15
C ASN A 214 -28.13 4.29 -5.97
N LYS A 215 -27.05 3.52 -6.14
CA LYS A 215 -27.03 2.26 -6.88
C LYS A 215 -26.66 1.11 -5.94
N ARG A 216 -27.36 -0.01 -6.10
CA ARG A 216 -27.05 -1.26 -5.40
C ARG A 216 -25.85 -1.93 -6.06
N ILE A 217 -24.76 -2.01 -5.31
CA ILE A 217 -23.43 -2.31 -5.85
C ILE A 217 -22.90 -3.59 -5.23
N VAL A 218 -22.40 -4.48 -6.07
CA VAL A 218 -21.86 -5.77 -5.67
C VAL A 218 -20.36 -5.75 -5.90
N LEU A 219 -19.61 -6.22 -4.91
CA LEU A 219 -18.19 -6.49 -5.10
C LEU A 219 -18.06 -7.85 -5.79
N PRO A 220 -17.21 -7.99 -6.82
CA PRO A 220 -16.87 -9.32 -7.28
C PRO A 220 -16.09 -10.03 -6.16
N ALA A 221 -16.18 -11.36 -6.14
CA ALA A 221 -15.65 -12.21 -5.07
C ALA A 221 -14.19 -11.87 -4.67
N GLU A 222 -13.73 -12.45 -3.56
CA GLU A 222 -12.46 -12.20 -2.85
C GLU A 222 -11.20 -11.96 -3.72
N GLN A 223 -11.16 -12.48 -4.94
CA GLN A 223 -10.08 -12.33 -5.93
C GLN A 223 -10.07 -11.00 -6.72
N SER A 224 -10.97 -10.06 -6.42
CA SER A 224 -11.05 -8.80 -7.15
C SER A 224 -9.87 -7.87 -6.82
N SER A 225 -9.11 -7.50 -7.87
CA SER A 225 -8.00 -6.56 -7.76
C SER A 225 -8.49 -5.19 -7.27
N ALA A 226 -7.85 -4.68 -6.23
CA ALA A 226 -7.98 -3.29 -5.79
C ALA A 226 -6.60 -2.64 -5.81
N VAL A 227 -6.57 -1.34 -6.07
CA VAL A 227 -5.34 -0.58 -6.28
C VAL A 227 -5.39 0.66 -5.43
N PHE A 228 -4.41 0.83 -4.55
CA PHE A 228 -4.21 2.09 -3.83
C PHE A 228 -3.34 3.03 -4.65
N LEU A 229 -3.90 4.19 -5.03
CA LEU A 229 -3.23 5.19 -5.86
C LEU A 229 -3.69 6.58 -5.44
N ASN A 230 -2.76 7.53 -5.30
CA ASN A 230 -3.06 8.93 -5.00
C ASN A 230 -3.97 9.12 -3.76
N GLY A 231 -3.74 8.33 -2.71
CA GLY A 231 -4.53 8.43 -1.47
C GLY A 231 -5.95 7.86 -1.58
N CYS A 232 -6.25 7.11 -2.63
CA CYS A 232 -7.55 6.49 -2.84
C CYS A 232 -7.42 5.00 -3.15
N LEU A 233 -8.33 4.20 -2.61
CA LEU A 233 -8.53 2.82 -3.02
C LEU A 233 -9.47 2.78 -4.23
N HIS A 234 -8.94 2.31 -5.35
CA HIS A 234 -9.71 2.02 -6.55
C HIS A 234 -10.04 0.52 -6.58
N PHE A 235 -11.29 0.17 -6.80
CA PHE A 235 -11.72 -1.22 -6.86
C PHE A 235 -12.77 -1.44 -7.94
N TYR A 236 -12.77 -2.65 -8.47
CA TYR A 236 -13.70 -3.05 -9.50
C TYR A 236 -15.06 -3.42 -8.89
N SER A 237 -16.16 -2.98 -9.52
CA SER A 237 -17.49 -3.24 -9.00
C SER A 237 -18.57 -3.24 -10.10
N PHE A 238 -19.72 -3.84 -9.81
CA PHE A 238 -20.83 -3.93 -10.76
C PHE A 238 -22.20 -3.76 -10.10
N GLY A 239 -23.14 -3.23 -10.88
CA GLY A 239 -24.55 -3.19 -10.49
C GLY A 239 -25.31 -4.33 -11.16
N LYS A 240 -26.33 -4.89 -10.50
CA LYS A 240 -27.15 -5.99 -11.06
C LYS A 240 -27.81 -5.67 -12.43
N ARG A 241 -27.90 -4.39 -12.80
CA ARG A 241 -28.50 -3.90 -14.06
C ARG A 241 -27.68 -2.79 -14.71
N SER A 242 -26.40 -2.65 -14.37
CA SER A 242 -25.55 -1.55 -14.86
C SER A 242 -24.21 -2.10 -15.34
N PRO A 243 -23.57 -1.40 -16.30
CA PRO A 243 -22.20 -1.75 -16.71
C PRO A 243 -21.26 -1.68 -15.51
N PHE A 244 -20.15 -2.40 -15.62
CA PHE A 244 -19.05 -2.36 -14.67
C PHE A 244 -18.56 -0.92 -14.44
N PHE A 245 -18.10 -0.63 -13.24
CA PHE A 245 -17.50 0.66 -12.93
C PHE A 245 -16.38 0.51 -11.90
N ILE A 246 -15.56 1.55 -11.81
CA ILE A 246 -14.50 1.65 -10.81
C ILE A 246 -15.04 2.48 -9.66
N GLY A 247 -15.20 1.83 -8.51
CA GLY A 247 -15.47 2.48 -7.23
C GLY A 247 -14.19 3.07 -6.67
N VAL A 248 -14.31 4.20 -5.99
CA VAL A 248 -13.20 4.87 -5.32
C VAL A 248 -13.59 5.17 -3.89
N VAL A 249 -12.73 4.82 -2.94
CA VAL A 249 -12.82 5.25 -1.54
C VAL A 249 -11.55 6.01 -1.20
N ASP A 250 -11.68 7.21 -0.65
CA ASP A 250 -10.52 7.95 -0.13
C ASP A 250 -10.14 7.54 1.30
N THR A 251 -9.01 8.04 1.79
CA THR A 251 -8.53 7.76 3.16
C THR A 251 -9.43 8.28 4.29
N ALA A 252 -10.40 9.15 3.98
CA ALA A 252 -11.43 9.61 4.91
C ALA A 252 -12.72 8.77 4.83
N GLY A 253 -12.75 7.73 3.99
CA GLY A 253 -13.90 6.87 3.75
C GLY A 253 -14.95 7.48 2.81
N GLU A 254 -14.69 8.62 2.19
CA GLU A 254 -15.61 9.18 1.18
C GLU A 254 -15.58 8.33 -0.08
N THR A 255 -16.77 8.03 -0.59
CA THR A 255 -16.92 7.13 -1.73
C THR A 255 -17.40 7.87 -2.96
N SER A 256 -16.76 7.64 -4.10
CA SER A 256 -17.16 8.20 -5.40
C SER A 256 -17.09 7.15 -6.52
N MET A 257 -17.75 7.43 -7.64
CA MET A 257 -17.71 6.59 -8.84
C MET A 257 -17.03 7.37 -9.97
N ASN A 258 -15.95 6.82 -10.53
CA ASN A 258 -15.18 7.55 -11.53
C ASN A 258 -15.55 7.19 -12.98
N PHE A 259 -15.73 5.91 -13.32
CA PHE A 259 -15.82 5.51 -14.73
C PHE A 259 -16.81 4.38 -14.97
N HIS A 260 -17.63 4.51 -16.02
CA HIS A 260 -18.35 3.40 -16.63
C HIS A 260 -17.41 2.64 -17.56
N ILE A 261 -17.16 1.36 -17.26
CA ILE A 261 -16.47 0.45 -18.16
C ILE A 261 -17.52 -0.03 -19.16
N LEU A 262 -17.36 0.37 -20.42
CA LEU A 262 -18.35 0.21 -21.50
C LEU A 262 -18.67 -1.24 -21.90
N ASP A 263 -18.13 -2.26 -21.22
CA ASP A 263 -18.08 -3.61 -21.77
C ASP A 263 -18.40 -4.69 -20.70
N ASN A 264 -19.50 -5.42 -20.92
CA ASN A 264 -20.16 -6.35 -19.98
C ASN A 264 -19.45 -7.71 -19.77
N LEU A 265 -18.12 -7.77 -19.79
CA LEU A 265 -17.40 -9.04 -19.68
C LEU A 265 -16.65 -9.16 -18.34
N ASN A 266 -17.03 -10.17 -17.57
CA ASN A 266 -16.68 -10.47 -16.16
C ASN A 266 -15.18 -10.60 -15.79
N ASN A 267 -14.23 -10.48 -16.73
CA ASN A 267 -12.83 -10.90 -16.51
C ASN A 267 -11.80 -9.79 -16.79
N GLY A 268 -11.97 -8.65 -16.12
CA GLY A 268 -10.98 -7.56 -16.10
C GLY A 268 -10.26 -7.45 -14.75
N PHE A 269 -9.04 -6.93 -14.76
CA PHE A 269 -8.32 -6.54 -13.54
C PHE A 269 -7.78 -5.11 -13.68
N ILE A 270 -7.72 -4.42 -12.56
CA ILE A 270 -7.07 -3.11 -12.45
C ILE A 270 -5.68 -3.28 -11.84
N GLN A 271 -4.72 -2.49 -12.32
CA GLN A 271 -3.38 -2.39 -11.76
C GLN A 271 -2.89 -0.94 -11.95
N HIS A 272 -1.88 -0.49 -11.21
CA HIS A 272 -1.21 0.77 -11.53
C HIS A 272 0.23 0.56 -12.00
N SER A 273 0.70 1.51 -12.80
CA SER A 273 2.10 1.65 -13.20
C SER A 273 2.34 3.12 -13.56
N GLN A 274 3.46 3.69 -13.08
CA GLN A 274 3.86 5.07 -13.34
C GLN A 274 2.75 6.08 -12.99
N ASP A 275 2.17 5.96 -11.80
CA ASP A 275 1.08 6.80 -11.29
C ASP A 275 -0.21 6.80 -12.12
N CYS A 276 -0.32 5.89 -13.09
CA CYS A 276 -1.49 5.70 -13.91
C CYS A 276 -2.22 4.42 -13.51
N LEU A 277 -3.55 4.48 -13.48
CA LEU A 277 -4.41 3.31 -13.35
C LEU A 277 -4.61 2.66 -14.72
N HIS A 278 -4.31 1.37 -14.81
CA HIS A 278 -4.47 0.55 -16.01
C HIS A 278 -5.58 -0.46 -15.78
N TYR A 279 -6.39 -0.68 -16.81
CA TYR A 279 -7.40 -1.74 -16.84
C TYR A 279 -7.06 -2.71 -17.97
N ALA A 280 -6.91 -3.98 -17.64
CA ALA A 280 -6.64 -5.04 -18.60
C ALA A 280 -7.78 -6.07 -18.58
N LYS A 281 -8.09 -6.61 -19.75
CA LYS A 281 -9.19 -7.55 -19.97
C LYS A 281 -8.67 -8.78 -20.70
N PHE A 282 -9.04 -9.97 -20.22
CA PHE A 282 -8.81 -11.20 -20.94
C PHE A 282 -9.99 -11.48 -21.87
N LYS A 283 -9.74 -11.53 -23.19
CA LYS A 283 -10.67 -12.19 -24.10
C LYS A 283 -10.45 -13.69 -23.94
N ARG A 284 -11.47 -14.42 -23.50
CA ARG A 284 -11.46 -15.88 -23.62
C ARG A 284 -11.37 -16.16 -25.11
N GLY A 285 -10.28 -16.76 -25.57
CA GLY A 285 -10.17 -17.19 -26.95
C GLY A 285 -11.32 -18.14 -27.24
N ASP A 286 -12.04 -17.89 -28.34
CA ASP A 286 -12.98 -18.88 -28.87
C ASP A 286 -12.17 -20.14 -29.13
N GLY A 287 -12.42 -21.18 -28.32
CA GLY A 287 -11.84 -22.49 -28.50
C GLY A 287 -12.43 -23.15 -29.74
N ASN A 288 -12.16 -22.60 -30.92
CA ASN A 288 -12.24 -23.32 -32.17
C ASN A 288 -10.82 -23.78 -32.50
N VAL A 289 -10.49 -24.95 -31.96
CA VAL A 289 -9.55 -25.83 -32.63
C VAL A 289 -10.28 -26.30 -33.90
N VAL A 290 -9.80 -25.85 -35.05
CA VAL A 290 -10.01 -26.54 -36.34
C VAL A 290 -8.70 -27.21 -36.69
#